data_AF-A0A919TPL0-F1
#
_entry.id   AF-A0A919TPL0-F1
#
_cell.length_a   1.000
_cell.length_b   1.000
_cell.length_c   1.000
_cell.angle_alpha   90.00
_cell.angle_beta   90.00
_cell.angle_gamma   90.00
#
_symmetry.space_group_name_H-M   'P 1'
#
loop_
_entity.id
_entity.type
_entity.pdbx_description
1 polymer ?
#
loop_
_entity_poly.entity_id
_entity_poly.type
_entity_poly.pdbx_seq_one_letter_code
_entity_poly.pdbx_strand_id
1 'polypeptide(L)'
;MASSTAALLAGCTSGTGNGVDTAAPSLRPQQSRVASIPADAIRPAGTPQVNAQWASCAAAFPATATLPSPYRIPRFDPSFKAVTVIVCTESRAGGSGAATMREQRSDNVAPVLDALQLPDLPPLDSTVCSGEGEIPLNLVLLDAQGRWIRPGLPGDVACGKTRPEIRQALQHSGLA
;
A
#
# COMPACT_ATOMS: atom_id res chain seq x y z
N MET A 1 -28.11 33.82 48.35
CA MET A 1 -27.40 34.76 49.25
C MET A 1 -26.52 33.94 50.18
N ALA A 2 -25.35 34.49 50.52
CA ALA A 2 -24.30 33.97 51.41
C ALA A 2 -23.07 33.37 50.70
N SER A 3 -22.18 34.28 50.30
CA SER A 3 -20.73 34.05 50.29
C SER A 3 -20.24 33.85 51.73
N SER A 4 -19.26 32.97 51.96
CA SER A 4 -18.26 33.18 53.02
C SER A 4 -16.97 32.40 52.75
N THR A 5 -15.91 33.19 52.75
CA THR A 5 -14.49 32.98 52.59
C THR A 5 -13.88 32.25 53.80
N ALA A 6 -12.83 31.45 53.60
CA ALA A 6 -11.75 31.33 54.59
C ALA A 6 -10.48 30.74 53.93
N ALA A 7 -9.48 31.58 53.79
CA ALA A 7 -8.09 31.17 53.62
C ALA A 7 -7.48 30.94 55.01
N LEU A 8 -6.70 29.88 55.18
CA LEU A 8 -5.81 29.68 56.33
C LEU A 8 -4.40 29.35 55.83
N LEU A 9 -3.46 30.11 56.35
CA LEU A 9 -2.02 30.07 56.11
C LEU A 9 -1.32 29.07 57.04
N ALA A 10 -0.14 28.64 56.57
CA ALA A 10 1.06 28.27 57.34
C ALA A 10 1.14 26.90 58.03
N GLY A 11 2.24 26.20 57.73
CA GLY A 11 2.70 25.02 58.44
C GLY A 11 3.95 24.41 57.81
N CYS A 12 5.08 25.11 57.83
CA CYS A 12 6.39 24.49 57.58
C CYS A 12 6.78 23.67 58.81
N THR A 13 6.91 22.35 58.67
CA THR A 13 7.56 21.50 59.66
C THR A 13 8.67 20.70 58.99
N SER A 14 9.90 20.97 59.40
CA SER A 14 11.09 20.19 59.06
C SER A 14 11.12 18.95 59.94
N GLY A 15 10.79 17.79 59.36
CA GLY A 15 10.93 16.49 60.00
C GLY A 15 12.13 15.73 59.43
N THR A 16 13.18 15.58 60.23
CA THR A 16 14.33 14.70 59.99
C THR A 16 13.95 13.25 60.30
N GLY A 17 14.14 12.33 59.34
CA GLY A 17 13.99 10.89 59.55
C GLY A 17 14.48 10.07 58.35
N ASN A 18 15.48 9.22 58.58
CA ASN A 18 16.19 8.41 57.59
C ASN A 18 15.39 7.24 57.02
N GLY A 19 15.67 6.88 55.76
CA GLY A 19 15.28 5.63 55.07
C GLY A 19 13.88 5.72 54.47
N VAL A 20 13.62 5.40 53.20
CA VAL A 20 14.19 4.38 52.31
C VAL A 20 14.02 4.90 50.87
N ASP A 21 15.01 4.68 50.01
CA ASP A 21 14.97 5.00 48.58
C ASP A 21 13.70 4.46 47.91
N THR A 22 12.78 5.36 47.57
CA THR A 22 11.78 5.14 46.52
C THR A 22 11.95 6.24 45.49
N ALA A 23 12.95 6.07 44.62
CA ALA A 23 13.04 6.85 43.41
C ALA A 23 11.82 6.51 42.54
N ALA A 24 10.82 7.39 42.52
CA ALA A 24 9.82 7.40 41.47
C ALA A 24 10.54 7.76 40.15
N PRO A 25 10.60 6.89 39.14
CA PRO A 25 11.12 7.28 37.85
C PRO A 25 10.05 8.12 37.16
N SER A 26 10.38 9.39 36.96
CA SER A 26 9.70 10.35 36.11
C SER A 26 9.04 9.67 34.90
N LEU A 27 7.76 9.99 34.69
CA LEU A 27 7.09 9.88 33.40
C LEU A 27 7.89 10.71 32.39
N ARG A 28 8.91 10.09 31.78
CA ARG A 28 9.48 10.60 30.54
C ARG A 28 8.32 10.64 29.55
N PRO A 29 8.08 11.75 28.83
CA PRO A 29 7.19 11.68 27.68
C PRO A 29 7.75 10.55 26.82
N GLN A 30 6.97 9.48 26.67
CA GLN A 30 7.27 8.46 25.69
C GLN A 30 7.27 9.20 24.36
N GLN A 31 8.46 9.60 23.91
CA GLN A 31 8.71 9.97 22.54
C GLN A 31 8.17 8.78 21.75
N SER A 32 7.00 8.98 21.15
CA SER A 32 6.40 8.07 20.19
C SER A 32 7.52 7.71 19.24
N ARG A 33 8.09 6.51 19.41
CA ARG A 33 8.87 5.88 18.36
C ARG A 33 7.86 5.45 17.32
N VAL A 34 7.31 6.42 16.61
CA VAL A 34 6.90 6.20 15.24
C VAL A 34 8.19 5.77 14.58
N ALA A 35 8.39 4.45 14.44
CA ALA A 35 9.47 3.92 13.65
C ALA A 35 9.42 4.66 12.32
N SER A 36 10.48 5.40 11.99
CA SER A 36 10.55 6.14 10.75
C SER A 36 10.34 5.15 9.62
N ILE A 37 9.17 5.23 8.97
CA ILE A 37 8.91 4.49 7.74
C ILE A 37 10.02 4.93 6.78
N PRO A 38 10.85 4.00 6.26
CA PRO A 38 11.87 4.37 5.28
C PRO A 38 11.23 5.17 4.16
N ALA A 39 11.85 6.25 3.69
CA ALA A 39 11.30 7.07 2.61
C ALA A 39 11.00 6.23 1.34
N ASP A 40 11.72 5.11 1.16
CA ASP A 40 11.52 4.14 0.08
C ASP A 40 10.35 3.16 0.27
N ALA A 41 9.75 3.12 1.46
CA ALA A 41 8.51 2.41 1.75
C ALA A 41 7.27 3.30 1.50
N ILE A 42 7.48 4.56 1.12
CA ILE A 42 6.41 5.50 0.80
C ILE A 42 6.11 5.39 -0.69
N ARG A 43 4.86 5.04 -1.00
CA ARG A 43 4.36 5.03 -2.37
C ARG A 43 4.62 6.39 -3.04
N PRO A 44 5.09 6.41 -4.30
CA PRO A 44 5.25 7.66 -5.03
C PRO A 44 3.94 8.45 -5.11
N ALA A 45 4.00 9.74 -4.83
CA ALA A 45 2.88 10.65 -5.08
C ALA A 45 2.69 10.90 -6.59
N GLY A 46 1.52 11.40 -6.97
CA GLY A 46 1.20 11.81 -8.34
C GLY A 46 0.29 10.82 -9.07
N THR A 47 0.25 10.97 -10.40
CA THR A 47 -0.59 10.16 -11.29
C THR A 47 0.27 9.13 -12.04
N PRO A 48 -0.26 7.91 -12.29
CA PRO A 48 0.41 6.95 -13.16
C PRO A 48 0.67 7.53 -14.56
N GLN A 49 1.73 7.07 -15.21
CA GLN A 49 2.03 7.46 -16.59
C GLN A 49 0.92 6.98 -17.53
N VAL A 50 0.32 7.93 -18.25
CA VAL A 50 -0.64 7.66 -19.33
C VAL A 50 0.10 7.43 -20.63
N ASN A 51 -0.14 6.28 -21.25
CA ASN A 51 0.44 5.87 -22.51
C ASN A 51 -0.60 6.01 -23.63
N ALA A 52 -0.16 6.43 -24.82
CA ALA A 52 -1.06 6.91 -25.87
C ALA A 52 -1.99 5.82 -26.44
N GLN A 53 -1.50 4.59 -26.65
CA GLN A 53 -2.29 3.50 -27.23
C GLN A 53 -1.86 2.15 -26.67
N TRP A 54 -2.83 1.30 -26.34
CA TRP A 54 -2.58 -0.08 -25.97
C TRP A 54 -2.32 -0.94 -27.21
N ALA A 55 -1.19 -1.64 -27.23
CA ALA A 55 -0.86 -2.56 -28.31
C ALA A 55 -1.10 -4.02 -27.90
N SER A 56 -0.39 -4.50 -26.87
CA SER A 56 -0.51 -5.86 -26.35
C SER A 56 0.26 -6.00 -25.04
N CYS A 57 -0.02 -7.07 -24.29
CA CYS A 57 0.79 -7.47 -23.15
C CYS A 57 2.28 -7.67 -23.48
N ALA A 58 2.61 -8.27 -24.64
CA ALA A 58 4.01 -8.49 -25.01
C ALA A 58 4.76 -7.17 -25.28
N ALA A 59 4.08 -6.16 -25.81
CA ALA A 59 4.65 -4.84 -26.04
C ALA A 59 4.83 -4.03 -24.74
N ALA A 60 3.87 -4.13 -23.82
CA ALA A 60 3.90 -3.41 -22.55
C ALA A 60 4.79 -4.08 -21.48
N PHE A 61 4.91 -5.40 -21.55
CA PHE A 61 5.68 -6.24 -20.62
C PHE A 61 6.64 -7.17 -21.38
N PRO A 62 7.61 -6.62 -22.12
CA PRO A 62 8.56 -7.45 -22.85
C PRO A 62 9.48 -8.18 -21.85
N ALA A 63 9.80 -9.44 -22.14
CA ALA A 63 10.59 -10.31 -21.25
C ALA A 63 11.99 -9.75 -20.93
N THR A 64 12.49 -8.81 -21.73
CA THR A 64 13.81 -8.17 -21.55
C THR A 64 13.75 -6.89 -20.71
N ALA A 65 12.55 -6.37 -20.39
CA ALA A 65 12.43 -5.14 -19.61
C ALA A 65 12.47 -5.40 -18.11
N THR A 66 13.23 -4.56 -17.40
CA THR A 66 13.06 -4.41 -15.96
C THR A 66 11.92 -3.44 -15.70
N LEU A 67 10.79 -3.96 -15.24
CA LEU A 67 9.64 -3.12 -14.90
C LEU A 67 9.67 -2.72 -13.43
N PRO A 68 9.25 -1.49 -13.10
CA PRO A 68 9.15 -1.09 -11.70
C PRO A 68 8.14 -2.00 -11.00
N SER A 69 8.39 -2.30 -9.73
CA SER A 69 7.41 -2.97 -8.87
C SER A 69 6.11 -2.15 -8.81
N PRO A 70 4.91 -2.76 -8.79
CA PRO A 70 3.65 -2.02 -8.70
C PRO A 70 3.51 -1.15 -7.43
N TYR A 71 4.31 -1.40 -6.39
CA TYR A 71 4.37 -0.54 -5.19
C TYR A 71 5.19 0.74 -5.41
N ARG A 72 6.06 0.73 -6.42
CA ARG A 72 6.86 1.87 -6.86
C ARG A 72 6.19 2.67 -7.99
N ILE A 73 4.88 2.48 -8.15
CA ILE A 73 4.05 3.21 -9.10
C ILE A 73 3.02 4.02 -8.30
N PRO A 74 2.70 5.26 -8.72
CA PRO A 74 1.62 6.03 -8.13
C PRO A 74 0.29 5.25 -8.11
N ARG A 75 -0.59 5.54 -7.15
CA ARG A 75 -1.90 4.88 -7.08
C ARG A 75 -2.73 5.17 -8.32
N PHE A 76 -3.74 4.34 -8.53
CA PHE A 76 -4.83 4.69 -9.43
C PHE A 76 -5.45 6.04 -9.04
N ASP A 77 -5.61 6.91 -10.03
CA ASP A 77 -6.35 8.17 -9.92
C ASP A 77 -7.69 8.01 -10.68
N PRO A 78 -8.84 8.18 -10.00
CA PRO A 78 -10.16 8.06 -10.62
C PRO A 78 -10.47 9.14 -11.68
N SER A 79 -9.58 10.12 -11.87
CA SER A 79 -9.60 11.02 -13.04
C SER A 79 -9.38 10.26 -14.35
N PHE A 80 -8.62 9.15 -14.33
CA PHE A 80 -8.49 8.24 -15.47
C PHE A 80 -9.74 7.36 -15.59
N LYS A 81 -10.55 7.60 -16.63
CA LYS A 81 -11.82 6.90 -16.87
C LYS A 81 -11.60 5.55 -17.56
N ALA A 82 -11.15 4.57 -16.77
CA ALA A 82 -10.96 3.22 -17.24
C ALA A 82 -12.31 2.56 -17.62
N VAL A 83 -12.32 1.89 -18.77
CA VAL A 83 -13.47 1.15 -19.31
C VAL A 83 -13.14 -0.32 -19.57
N THR A 84 -11.86 -0.69 -19.61
CA THR A 84 -11.41 -2.08 -19.71
C THR A 84 -10.26 -2.32 -18.74
N VAL A 85 -10.27 -3.47 -18.06
CA VAL A 85 -9.15 -4.00 -17.28
C VAL A 85 -8.49 -5.13 -18.08
N ILE A 86 -7.17 -5.11 -18.12
CA ILE A 86 -6.36 -6.15 -18.76
C ILE A 86 -5.41 -6.75 -17.72
N VAL A 87 -5.34 -8.08 -17.69
CA VAL A 87 -4.33 -8.83 -16.94
C VAL A 87 -3.42 -9.54 -17.92
N CYS A 88 -2.12 -9.31 -17.76
CA CYS A 88 -1.08 -9.96 -18.54
C CYS A 88 -0.44 -11.08 -17.71
N THR A 89 -0.53 -12.32 -18.17
CA THR A 89 0.09 -13.47 -17.51
C THR A 89 1.12 -14.12 -18.40
N GLU A 90 2.26 -14.50 -17.83
CA GLU A 90 3.21 -15.34 -18.54
C GLU A 90 2.64 -16.76 -18.66
N SER A 91 2.59 -17.27 -19.88
CA SER A 91 2.24 -18.63 -20.20
C SER A 91 3.47 -19.32 -20.77
N ARG A 92 3.96 -20.37 -20.11
CA ARG A 92 4.83 -21.35 -20.76
C ARG A 92 3.95 -22.42 -21.41
N ALA A 93 4.10 -22.62 -22.71
CA ALA A 93 3.66 -23.89 -23.30
C ALA A 93 4.48 -25.01 -22.66
N GLY A 94 3.86 -26.09 -22.18
CA GLY A 94 4.59 -27.22 -21.58
C GLY A 94 5.66 -27.75 -22.53
N GLY A 95 6.93 -27.76 -22.09
CA GLY A 95 8.11 -28.04 -22.92
C GLY A 95 9.07 -26.86 -23.03
N SER A 96 10.17 -27.01 -23.77
CA SER A 96 11.24 -26.01 -23.97
C SER A 96 10.82 -24.75 -24.75
N GLY A 97 9.52 -24.43 -24.80
CA GLY A 97 8.99 -23.27 -25.51
C GLY A 97 9.30 -21.95 -24.81
N ALA A 98 9.45 -20.89 -25.61
CA ALA A 98 9.56 -19.53 -25.11
C ALA A 98 8.29 -19.13 -24.34
N ALA A 99 8.45 -18.38 -23.24
CA ALA A 99 7.32 -17.81 -22.52
C ALA A 99 6.58 -16.81 -23.43
N THR A 100 5.26 -16.91 -23.48
CA THR A 100 4.40 -15.95 -24.18
C THR A 100 3.55 -15.19 -23.16
N MET A 101 3.28 -13.91 -23.42
CA MET A 101 2.32 -13.15 -22.62
C MET A 101 0.90 -13.46 -23.11
N ARG A 102 0.06 -13.99 -22.21
CA ARG A 102 -1.39 -14.09 -22.41
C ARG A 102 -2.07 -12.85 -21.90
N GLU A 103 -3.08 -12.42 -22.64
CA GLU A 103 -3.90 -11.27 -22.33
C GLU A 103 -5.31 -11.75 -21.96
N GLN A 104 -5.79 -11.35 -20.79
CA GLN A 104 -7.19 -11.48 -20.38
C GLN A 104 -7.78 -10.09 -20.24
N ARG A 105 -8.99 -9.89 -20.75
CA ARG A 105 -9.68 -8.58 -20.74
C ARG A 105 -11.06 -8.70 -20.11
N SER A 106 -11.47 -7.63 -19.43
CA SER A 106 -12.83 -7.47 -18.94
C SER A 106 -13.26 -6.02 -18.96
N ASP A 107 -14.50 -5.80 -19.40
CA ASP A 107 -15.16 -4.49 -19.34
C ASP A 107 -15.96 -4.31 -18.03
N ASN A 108 -16.05 -5.35 -17.20
CA ASN A 108 -16.56 -5.23 -15.83
C ASN A 108 -15.46 -4.65 -14.92
N VAL A 109 -15.23 -3.34 -15.03
CA VAL A 109 -14.10 -2.67 -14.38
C VAL A 109 -14.37 -2.28 -12.92
N ALA A 110 -15.64 -2.09 -12.53
CA ALA A 110 -16.00 -1.51 -11.24
C ALA A 110 -15.36 -2.23 -10.03
N PRO A 111 -15.40 -3.58 -9.91
CA PRO A 111 -14.79 -4.27 -8.78
C PRO A 111 -13.29 -3.95 -8.63
N VAL A 112 -12.58 -3.86 -9.76
CA VAL A 112 -11.14 -3.59 -9.79
C VAL A 112 -10.85 -2.14 -9.44
N LEU A 113 -11.61 -1.18 -9.96
CA LEU A 113 -11.42 0.24 -9.64
C LEU A 113 -11.70 0.55 -8.17
N ASP A 114 -12.69 -0.12 -7.57
CA ASP A 114 -12.99 0.00 -6.15
C ASP A 114 -11.83 -0.55 -5.30
N ALA A 115 -11.32 -1.73 -5.65
CA ALA A 115 -10.20 -2.33 -4.95
C ALA A 115 -8.89 -1.51 -5.09
N LEU A 116 -8.65 -0.88 -6.24
CA LEU A 116 -7.48 -0.03 -6.48
C LEU A 116 -7.47 1.28 -5.66
N GLN A 117 -8.64 1.73 -5.21
CA GLN A 117 -8.76 2.92 -4.35
C GLN A 117 -8.49 2.62 -2.88
N LEU A 118 -8.33 1.34 -2.51
CA LEU A 118 -7.97 0.98 -1.15
C LEU A 118 -6.60 1.57 -0.76
N PRO A 119 -6.44 2.02 0.49
CA PRO A 119 -5.13 2.42 1.00
C PRO A 119 -4.21 1.21 1.13
N ASP A 120 -2.90 1.47 1.12
CA ASP A 120 -1.92 0.49 1.61
C ASP A 120 -2.12 0.32 3.12
N LEU A 121 -1.93 -0.89 3.63
CA LEU A 121 -2.00 -1.16 5.06
C LEU A 121 -0.63 -0.92 5.72
N PRO A 122 -0.53 -0.06 6.75
CA PRO A 122 0.68 0.07 7.57
C PRO A 122 0.72 -0.99 8.70
N PRO A 123 1.89 -1.28 9.28
CA PRO A 123 3.24 -1.05 8.77
C PRO A 123 3.67 -2.17 7.82
N LEU A 124 4.44 -1.82 6.80
CA LEU A 124 5.26 -2.77 6.05
C LEU A 124 6.44 -3.16 6.95
N ASP A 125 6.23 -4.03 7.94
CA ASP A 125 7.33 -4.49 8.80
C ASP A 125 8.22 -5.44 8.00
N SER A 126 9.36 -4.93 7.56
CA SER A 126 10.34 -5.66 6.76
C SER A 126 10.95 -6.87 7.48
N THR A 127 10.81 -6.97 8.80
CA THR A 127 11.41 -8.05 9.61
C THR A 127 10.60 -9.34 9.60
N VAL A 128 9.31 -9.26 9.28
CA VAL A 128 8.39 -10.42 9.22
C VAL A 128 8.28 -11.00 7.81
N CYS A 129 9.09 -10.47 6.89
CA CYS A 129 9.05 -10.87 5.51
C CYS A 129 9.71 -12.21 5.26
N SER A 130 8.89 -13.25 5.11
CA SER A 130 9.34 -14.48 4.47
C SER A 130 9.88 -14.10 3.09
N GLY A 131 11.06 -14.62 2.73
CA GLY A 131 11.71 -14.37 1.44
C GLY A 131 10.93 -14.91 0.22
N GLU A 132 9.66 -15.22 0.38
CA GLU A 132 8.74 -15.62 -0.68
C GLU A 132 8.31 -14.38 -1.46
N GLY A 133 8.96 -14.17 -2.61
CA GLY A 133 8.55 -13.16 -3.57
C GLY A 133 7.12 -13.40 -4.07
N GLU A 134 6.39 -12.31 -4.34
CA GLU A 134 5.13 -12.37 -5.05
C GLU A 134 5.37 -12.28 -6.55
N ILE A 135 4.71 -13.13 -7.35
CA ILE A 135 4.68 -12.97 -8.80
C ILE A 135 3.91 -11.66 -9.10
N PRO A 136 4.55 -10.63 -9.69
CA PRO A 136 3.91 -9.36 -9.92
C PRO A 136 2.67 -9.50 -10.79
N LEU A 137 1.56 -8.91 -10.36
CA LEU A 137 0.36 -8.83 -11.17
C LEU A 137 0.52 -7.70 -12.20
N ASN A 138 0.63 -8.07 -13.48
CA ASN A 138 0.70 -7.13 -14.59
C ASN A 138 -0.73 -6.69 -14.97
N LEU A 139 -1.25 -5.73 -14.20
CA LEU A 139 -2.56 -5.13 -14.42
C LEU A 139 -2.45 -3.84 -15.22
N VAL A 140 -3.35 -3.66 -16.18
CA VAL A 140 -3.46 -2.49 -17.04
C VAL A 140 -4.90 -2.01 -17.09
N LEU A 141 -5.08 -0.69 -17.09
CA LEU A 141 -6.38 -0.04 -17.28
C LEU A 141 -6.38 0.72 -18.60
N LEU A 142 -7.41 0.53 -19.43
CA LEU A 142 -7.62 1.25 -20.69
C LEU A 142 -8.80 2.20 -20.55
N ASP A 143 -8.69 3.40 -21.13
CA ASP A 143 -9.83 4.29 -21.32
C ASP A 143 -10.51 4.06 -22.68
N ALA A 144 -11.62 4.77 -22.90
CA ALA A 144 -12.39 4.68 -24.15
C ALA A 144 -11.64 5.17 -25.40
N GLN A 145 -10.52 5.88 -25.23
CA GLN A 145 -9.66 6.34 -26.32
C GLN A 145 -8.52 5.34 -26.61
N GLY A 146 -8.44 4.22 -25.88
CA GLY A 146 -7.37 3.24 -25.99
C GLY A 146 -6.06 3.68 -25.33
N ARG A 147 -6.04 4.81 -24.60
CA ARG A 147 -4.91 5.17 -23.75
C ARG A 147 -4.90 4.23 -22.56
N TRP A 148 -3.71 3.99 -22.01
CA TRP A 148 -3.58 3.04 -20.91
C TRP A 148 -2.64 3.50 -19.80
N ILE A 149 -2.94 3.02 -18.60
CA ILE A 149 -2.07 3.18 -17.43
C ILE A 149 -1.77 1.83 -16.82
N ARG A 150 -0.60 1.73 -16.18
CA ARG A 150 -0.31 0.69 -15.20
C ARG A 150 -0.48 1.32 -13.82
N PRO A 151 -1.54 1.01 -13.06
CA PRO A 151 -1.73 1.59 -11.74
C PRO A 151 -0.80 0.92 -10.72
N GLY A 152 -0.46 1.65 -9.67
CA GLY A 152 0.11 1.05 -8.48
C GLY A 152 -0.93 0.22 -7.74
N LEU A 153 -0.56 -0.99 -7.32
CA LEU A 153 -1.45 -1.91 -6.63
C LEU A 153 -1.38 -1.70 -5.11
N PRO A 154 -2.51 -1.57 -4.39
CA PRO A 154 -2.51 -1.47 -2.94
C PRO A 154 -1.77 -2.63 -2.27
N GLY A 155 -0.89 -2.30 -1.34
CA GLY A 155 -0.06 -3.25 -0.59
C GLY A 155 -0.69 -3.64 0.76
N ASP A 156 -0.50 -4.90 1.16
CA ASP A 156 -0.87 -5.42 2.47
C ASP A 156 0.27 -5.31 3.50
N VAL A 157 0.00 -5.75 4.73
CA VAL A 157 0.96 -5.77 5.85
C VAL A 157 2.10 -6.77 5.66
N ALA A 158 1.94 -7.76 4.78
CA ALA A 158 2.91 -8.84 4.57
C ALA A 158 3.85 -8.45 3.42
N CYS A 159 4.84 -7.60 3.71
CA CYS A 159 5.94 -7.26 2.79
C CYS A 159 5.55 -6.41 1.60
N GLY A 160 4.38 -5.77 1.67
CA GLY A 160 3.81 -5.08 0.53
C GLY A 160 3.54 -6.08 -0.57
N LYS A 161 2.88 -7.20 -0.24
CA LYS A 161 2.24 -8.05 -1.23
C LYS A 161 0.94 -7.39 -1.67
N THR A 162 0.41 -7.85 -2.81
CA THR A 162 -0.78 -7.23 -3.39
C THR A 162 -1.91 -7.57 -2.45
N ARG A 163 -2.69 -6.56 -2.07
CA ARG A 163 -3.89 -6.78 -1.26
C ARG A 163 -4.78 -7.87 -1.85
N PRO A 164 -5.25 -8.84 -1.06
CA PRO A 164 -6.05 -9.96 -1.56
C PRO A 164 -7.35 -9.50 -2.23
N GLU A 165 -7.87 -8.33 -1.85
CA GLU A 165 -9.04 -7.71 -2.48
C GLU A 165 -8.85 -7.45 -3.98
N ILE A 166 -7.61 -7.21 -4.44
CA ILE A 166 -7.31 -7.06 -5.88
C ILE A 166 -7.54 -8.38 -6.61
N ARG A 167 -7.10 -9.51 -6.04
CA ARG A 167 -7.32 -10.83 -6.64
C ARG A 167 -8.79 -11.20 -6.66
N GLN A 168 -9.53 -10.91 -5.59
CA GLN A 168 -10.98 -11.10 -5.53
C GLN A 168 -11.71 -10.24 -6.56
N ALA A 169 -11.31 -8.97 -6.70
CA ALA A 169 -11.87 -8.07 -7.71
C ALA A 169 -11.64 -8.59 -9.13
N LEU A 170 -10.45 -9.12 -9.44
CA LEU A 170 -10.18 -9.75 -10.72
C LEU A 170 -11.08 -10.96 -10.98
N GLN A 171 -11.33 -11.80 -9.98
CA GLN A 171 -12.28 -12.93 -10.10
C GLN A 171 -13.70 -12.43 -10.39
N HIS A 172 -14.18 -11.41 -9.67
CA HIS A 172 -15.49 -10.80 -9.92
C HIS A 172 -15.61 -10.14 -11.29
N SER A 173 -14.48 -9.71 -11.86
CA SER A 173 -14.37 -9.20 -13.23
C SER A 173 -14.17 -10.29 -14.28
N GLY A 174 -14.04 -11.57 -13.91
CA GLY A 174 -13.81 -12.69 -14.84
C GLY A 174 -12.36 -12.80 -15.36
N LEU A 175 -11.39 -12.27 -14.62
CA LEU A 175 -9.97 -12.15 -15.00
C LEU A 175 -9.02 -13.09 -14.23
N ALA A 176 -9.53 -14.11 -13.54
CA ALA A 176 -8.74 -15.04 -12.73
C ALA A 176 -9.40 -16.41 -12.64
#